data_AF-A0A2H5YN52-F1
#
_entry.id   AF-A0A2H5YN52-F1
#
_cell.length_a   1.000
_cell.length_b   1.000
_cell.length_c   1.000
_cell.angle_alpha   90.00
_cell.angle_beta   90.00
_cell.angle_gamma   90.00
#
_symmetry.space_group_name_H-M   'P 1'
#
loop_
_entity.id
_entity.type
_entity.pdbx_description
1 polymer ?
#
loop_
_entity_poly.entity_id
_entity_poly.type
_entity_poly.pdbx_seq_one_letter_code
_entity_poly.pdbx_strand_id
1 'polypeptide(L)' 'MQQPPPPLSLVIARIVIVSGVGFCAALGVFLLIGGIWHLGLGFLAATLLFIFLMFFIERLAER' A
#
# COMPACT_ATOMS: atom_id res chain seq x y z
N MET A 1 -7.85 -4.63 29.76
CA MET A 1 -8.93 -4.36 28.78
C MET A 1 -8.55 -5.10 27.50
N GLN A 2 -9.15 -6.25 27.22
CA GLN A 2 -8.88 -6.99 25.98
C GLN A 2 -9.68 -6.31 24.85
N GLN A 3 -9.00 -5.68 23.90
CA GLN A 3 -9.64 -5.20 22.69
C GLN A 3 -10.13 -6.41 21.88
N PRO A 4 -11.36 -6.38 21.35
CA PRO A 4 -11.84 -7.46 20.49
C PRO A 4 -10.88 -7.64 19.30
N PRO A 5 -10.63 -8.88 18.86
CA PRO A 5 -9.73 -9.14 17.75
C PRO A 5 -10.22 -8.38 16.50
N PRO A 6 -9.32 -7.74 15.73
CA PRO A 6 -9.69 -7.03 14.53
C PRO A 6 -10.34 -8.00 13.52
N PRO A 7 -11.33 -7.54 12.75
CA PRO A 7 -12.00 -8.38 11.77
C PRO A 7 -11.01 -8.91 10.72
N LEU A 8 -11.16 -10.18 10.34
CA LEU A 8 -10.24 -10.87 9.42
C LEU A 8 -10.11 -10.14 8.07
N SER A 9 -11.19 -9.55 7.57
CA SER A 9 -11.20 -8.76 6.34
C SER A 9 -10.21 -7.59 6.37
N LEU A 10 -10.06 -6.94 7.53
CA LEU A 10 -9.16 -5.82 7.73
C LEU A 10 -7.70 -6.28 7.75
N VAL A 11 -7.43 -7.41 8.40
CA VAL A 11 -6.09 -8.03 8.40
C VAL A 11 -5.67 -8.38 6.97
N ILE A 12 -6.56 -9.00 6.19
CA ILE A 12 -6.29 -9.32 4.78
C ILE A 12 -6.01 -8.05 3.98
N ALA A 13 -6.83 -7.00 4.14
CA ALA A 13 -6.63 -5.72 3.45
C ALA A 13 -5.25 -5.11 3.76
N ARG A 14 -4.82 -5.10 5.03
CA ARG A 14 -3.49 -4.62 5.44
C ARG A 14 -2.36 -5.42 4.80
N ILE A 15 -2.46 -6.75 4.78
CA ILE A 15 -1.43 -7.61 4.18
C ILE A 15 -1.27 -7.30 2.69
N VAL A 16 -2.39 -7.18 1.96
CA VAL A 16 -2.40 -6.87 0.54
C VAL A 16 -1.78 -5.49 0.28
N ILE A 17 -2.17 -4.49 1.08
CA ILE A 17 -1.65 -3.13 0.95
C ILE A 17 -0.16 -3.07 1.23
N VAL A 18 0.31 -3.61 2.37
CA VAL A 18 1.72 -3.56 2.75
C VAL A 18 2.60 -4.30 1.75
N SER A 19 2.16 -5.47 1.29
CA SER A 19 2.86 -6.23 0.24
C SER A 19 2.92 -5.44 -1.08
N GLY A 20 1.80 -4.80 -1.46
CA GLY A 20 1.70 -3.96 -2.65
C GLY A 20 2.62 -2.76 -2.61
N VAL A 21 2.65 -2.02 -1.49
CA VAL A 21 3.56 -0.88 -1.26
C VAL A 21 5.01 -1.32 -1.43
N GLY A 22 5.43 -2.40 -0.76
CA GLY A 22 6.82 -2.86 -0.82
C GLY A 22 7.24 -3.21 -2.25
N PHE A 23 6.39 -3.93 -2.98
CA PHE A 23 6.68 -4.36 -4.35
C PHE A 23 6.71 -3.17 -5.33
N CYS A 24 5.69 -2.30 -5.28
CA CYS A 24 5.61 -1.13 -6.14
C CYS A 24 6.72 -0.12 -5.85
N ALA A 25 7.07 0.11 -4.58
CA ALA A 25 8.14 1.02 -4.21
C ALA A 25 9.50 0.50 -4.69
N ALA A 26 9.79 -0.80 -4.48
CA ALA A 26 11.05 -1.39 -4.93
C ALA A 26 11.22 -1.32 -6.45
N LEU A 27 10.19 -1.72 -7.22
CA LEU A 27 10.21 -1.62 -8.67
C LEU A 27 10.26 -0.18 -9.16
N GLY A 28 9.49 0.72 -8.54
CA GLY A 28 9.50 2.14 -8.85
C GLY A 28 10.88 2.74 -8.71
N VAL A 29 11.55 2.50 -7.57
CA VAL A 29 12.91 2.98 -7.32
C VAL A 29 13.90 2.38 -8.32
N PHE A 30 13.84 1.07 -8.57
CA PHE A 30 14.74 0.42 -9.53
C PHE A 30 14.59 0.98 -10.95
N LEU A 31 13.36 1.20 -11.41
CA LEU A 31 13.06 1.73 -12.74
C LEU A 31 13.42 3.22 -12.87
N LEU A 32 13.19 4.02 -11.83
CA LEU A 32 13.58 5.43 -11.80
C LEU A 32 15.11 5.57 -11.86
N ILE A 33 15.84 4.80 -11.06
CA ILE A 33 17.32 4.78 -11.08
C ILE A 33 17.82 4.23 -12.43
N GLY A 34 17.17 3.20 -12.97
CA GLY A 34 17.50 2.60 -14.27
C GLY A 34 17.16 3.46 -15.49
N GLY A 35 16.62 4.67 -15.31
CA GLY A 35 16.34 5.62 -16.38
C GLY A 35 15.01 5.39 -17.13
N ILE A 36 14.19 4.44 -16.69
CA ILE A 36 12.86 4.19 -17.25
C ILE A 36 11.80 4.98 -16.47
N TRP A 37 11.85 6.31 -16.64
CA TRP A 37 11.09 7.27 -15.83
C TRP A 37 9.56 7.08 -15.91
N HIS A 38 9.00 6.84 -17.09
CA HIS A 38 7.55 6.74 -17.26
C HIS A 38 6.94 5.57 -16.47
N LEU A 39 7.57 4.39 -16.55
CA LEU A 39 7.15 3.21 -15.78
C LEU A 39 7.43 3.40 -14.28
N GLY A 40 8.59 3.97 -13.94
CA GLY A 40 8.94 4.28 -12.55
C GLY A 40 7.94 5.22 -11.87
N LEU A 41 7.50 6.27 -12.57
CA LEU A 41 6.43 7.16 -12.11
C LEU A 41 5.08 6.45 -11.97
N GLY A 42 4.77 5.51 -12.87
CA GLY A 42 3.58 4.67 -12.75
C GLY A 42 3.58 3.83 -11.47
N PHE A 43 4.72 3.20 -11.15
CA PHE A 43 4.88 2.43 -9.90
C PHE A 43 4.91 3.32 -8.66
N LEU A 44 5.46 4.52 -8.75
CA LEU A 44 5.38 5.52 -7.67
C LEU A 44 3.93 5.93 -7.41
N ALA A 45 3.15 6.20 -8.45
CA ALA A 45 1.73 6.51 -8.33
C ALA A 45 0.93 5.33 -7.74
N ALA A 46 1.23 4.09 -8.14
CA ALA A 46 0.64 2.90 -7.54
C ALA A 46 0.98 2.76 -6.05
N THR A 47 2.22 3.08 -5.67
CA THR A 47 2.65 3.10 -4.25
C THR A 47 1.83 4.11 -3.45
N LEU A 48 1.66 5.33 -3.98
CA LEU A 48 0.83 6.36 -3.35
C LEU A 48 -0.64 5.94 -3.26
N LEU A 49 -1.16 5.24 -4.26
CA LEU A 49 -2.51 4.69 -4.23
C LEU A 49 -2.69 3.69 -3.08
N PHE A 50 -1.74 2.77 -2.87
CA PHE A 50 -1.80 1.83 -1.76
C PHE A 50 -1.71 2.53 -0.41
N ILE A 51 -0.86 3.56 -0.28
CA ILE A 51 -0.79 4.38 0.95
C ILE A 51 -2.12 5.07 1.19
N PHE A 52 -2.71 5.69 0.17
CA PHE A 52 -4.03 6.31 0.28
C PHE A 52 -5.10 5.28 0.70
N LEU A 53 -5.08 4.08 0.11
CA LEU A 53 -6.00 3.01 0.44
C LEU A 53 -5.84 2.53 1.89
N MET A 54 -4.61 2.47 2.41
CA MET A 54 -4.32 2.20 3.82
C MET A 54 -5.10 3.16 4.71
N PHE A 55 -4.91 4.47 4.50
CA PHE A 55 -5.58 5.50 5.30
C PHE A 55 -7.11 5.42 5.18
N PHE A 56 -7.62 5.17 3.97
CA PHE A 56 -9.06 5.08 3.74
C PHE A 56 -9.68 3.88 4.46
N ILE A 57 -9.05 2.71 4.40
CA ILE A 57 -9.55 1.49 5.06
C ILE A 57 -9.48 1.63 6.58
N GLU A 58 -8.37 2.14 7.13
CA GLU A 58 -8.26 2.40 8.57
C GLU A 58 -9.35 3.39 9.03
N ARG A 59 -9.55 4.47 8.27
CA ARG A 59 -10.57 5.48 8.59
C ARG A 59 -12.00 4.93 8.52
N LEU A 60 -12.26 3.98 7.62
CA LEU A 60 -13.55 3.32 7.52
C LEU A 60 -13.75 2.32 8.67
N ALA A 61 -12.68 1.65 9.12
CA ALA A 61 -12.72 0.71 10.23
C ALA A 61 -12.85 1.38 11.61
N GLU A 62 -12.42 2.64 11.73
CA GLU A 62 -12.64 3.48 12.92
C GLU A 62 -14.10 3.94 13.08
N ARG A 63 -14.89 3.94 12.00
CA ARG A 63 -16.30 4.37 12.00
C ARG A 63 -17.24 3.20 12.23
#